data_AF-A0A4P6FGZ0-F1
#
_entry.id   AF-A0A4P6FGZ0-F1
#
_cell.length_a   1.000
_cell.length_b   1.000
_cell.length_c   1.000
_cell.angle_alpha   90.00
_cell.angle_beta   90.00
_cell.angle_gamma   90.00
#
_symmetry.space_group_name_H-M   'P 1'
#
loop_
_entity.id
_entity.type
_entity.pdbx_description
1 polymer ?
#
loop_
_entity_poly.entity_id
_entity_poly.type
_entity_poly.pdbx_seq_one_letter_code
_entity_poly.pdbx_strand_id
1 'polypeptide(L)'
;MDETDAAIVRAELVALQAVLIAMMRRMARHAPELAPLVCGAFEDAEAIVTGVAMKMDMTDPSLSAMNALRVIEEMRAGVIKDEAICGGTADS
;
A
#
# COMPACT_ATOMS: atom_id res chain seq x y z
N MET A 1 15.38 20.87 6.67
CA MET A 1 15.15 20.31 5.33
C MET A 1 14.52 21.42 4.51
N ASP A 2 15.12 21.77 3.37
CA ASP A 2 14.58 22.76 2.45
C ASP A 2 13.27 22.22 1.84
N GLU A 3 12.30 23.09 1.53
CA GLU A 3 11.07 22.75 0.82
C GLU A 3 11.37 22.06 -0.53
N THR A 4 12.47 22.44 -1.18
CA THR A 4 12.97 21.83 -2.41
C THR A 4 13.38 20.38 -2.20
N ASP A 5 14.14 20.10 -1.13
CA ASP A 5 14.53 18.72 -0.77
C ASP A 5 13.29 17.87 -0.44
N ALA A 6 12.32 18.45 0.27
CA ALA A 6 11.06 17.78 0.59
C ALA A 6 10.22 17.49 -0.66
N ALA A 7 10.27 18.33 -1.68
CA ALA A 7 9.60 18.11 -2.96
C ALA A 7 10.27 17.02 -3.79
N ILE A 8 11.60 16.99 -3.83
CA ILE A 8 12.39 15.96 -4.53
C ILE A 8 12.12 14.58 -3.92
N VAL A 9 12.25 14.46 -2.59
CA VAL A 9 12.00 13.19 -1.89
C VAL A 9 10.56 12.69 -2.14
N ARG A 10 9.57 13.59 -2.17
CA ARG A 10 8.18 13.22 -2.51
C ARG A 10 8.07 12.72 -3.95
N ALA A 11 8.69 13.39 -4.91
CA ALA A 11 8.66 12.97 -6.32
C ALA A 11 9.33 11.60 -6.52
N GLU A 12 10.46 11.36 -5.87
CA GLU A 12 11.15 10.06 -5.89
C GLU A 12 10.31 8.94 -5.26
N LEU A 13 9.63 9.24 -4.16
CA LEU A 13 8.76 8.29 -3.47
C LEU A 13 7.54 7.93 -4.35
N VAL A 14 6.93 8.92 -5.01
CA VAL A 14 5.85 8.70 -5.99
C VAL A 14 6.34 7.88 -7.19
N ALA A 15 7.53 8.16 -7.71
CA ALA A 15 8.11 7.41 -8.82
C ALA A 15 8.36 5.93 -8.44
N LEU A 16 8.89 5.69 -7.23
CA LEU A 16 9.11 4.35 -6.71
C LEU A 16 7.78 3.59 -6.52
N GLN A 17 6.76 4.26 -5.97
CA GLN A 17 5.42 3.69 -5.84
C GLN A 17 4.84 3.31 -7.21
N ALA A 18 4.96 4.18 -8.22
CA ALA A 18 4.49 3.89 -9.57
C ALA A 18 5.20 2.68 -10.20
N VAL A 19 6.51 2.54 -10.01
CA VAL A 19 7.29 1.39 -10.48
C VAL A 19 6.85 0.11 -9.77
N LEU A 20 6.70 0.14 -8.44
CA LEU A 20 6.23 -1.01 -7.66
C LEU A 20 4.83 -1.46 -8.10
N ILE A 21 3.90 -0.53 -8.30
CA ILE A 21 2.57 -0.82 -8.84
C ILE A 21 2.69 -1.49 -10.21
N ALA A 22 3.50 -0.94 -11.11
CA ALA A 22 3.67 -1.49 -12.45
C ALA A 22 4.26 -2.92 -12.42
N MET A 23 5.23 -3.18 -11.52
CA MET A 23 5.82 -4.49 -11.32
C MET A 23 4.81 -5.49 -10.76
N MET A 24 4.08 -5.14 -9.69
CA MET A 24 3.08 -6.01 -9.10
C MET A 24 1.93 -6.33 -10.07
N ARG A 25 1.48 -5.34 -10.88
CA ARG A 25 0.50 -5.59 -11.96
C ARG A 25 1.03 -6.50 -13.04
N ARG A 26 2.33 -6.41 -13.35
CA ARG A 26 2.96 -7.28 -14.34
C ARG A 26 3.09 -8.70 -13.79
N MET A 27 3.48 -8.84 -12.52
CA MET A 27 3.49 -10.13 -11.82
C MET A 27 2.10 -10.76 -11.78
N ALA A 28 1.08 -10.06 -11.29
CA ALA A 28 -0.28 -10.58 -11.23
C ALA A 28 -0.83 -11.02 -12.60
N ARG A 29 -0.41 -10.36 -13.69
CA ARG A 29 -0.81 -10.74 -15.07
C ARG A 29 -0.05 -11.94 -15.63
N HIS A 30 1.22 -12.11 -15.29
CA HIS A 30 2.08 -13.14 -15.89
C HIS A 30 2.35 -14.35 -14.98
N ALA A 31 2.03 -14.23 -13.70
CA ALA A 31 2.17 -15.23 -12.65
C ALA A 31 0.97 -15.10 -11.69
N PRO A 32 -0.25 -15.42 -12.15
CA PRO A 32 -1.49 -15.23 -11.39
C PRO A 32 -1.53 -16.00 -10.07
N GLU A 33 -0.77 -17.10 -9.94
CA GLU A 33 -0.58 -17.85 -8.71
C GLU A 33 0.06 -17.02 -7.57
N LEU A 34 0.75 -15.92 -7.90
CA LEU A 34 1.34 -15.01 -6.93
C LEU A 34 0.36 -13.95 -6.44
N ALA A 35 -0.83 -13.85 -7.03
CA ALA A 35 -1.77 -12.79 -6.69
C ALA A 35 -2.24 -12.83 -5.21
N PRO A 36 -2.51 -14.00 -4.59
CA PRO A 36 -2.80 -14.06 -3.15
C PRO A 36 -1.65 -13.53 -2.28
N LEU A 37 -0.39 -13.77 -2.67
CA LEU A 37 0.77 -13.25 -1.95
C LEU A 37 0.86 -11.72 -2.04
N VAL A 38 0.51 -11.15 -3.19
CA VAL A 38 0.45 -9.70 -3.37
C VAL A 38 -0.66 -9.08 -2.53
N CYS A 39 -1.83 -9.73 -2.44
CA CYS A 39 -2.92 -9.28 -1.57
C CYS A 39 -2.50 -9.32 -0.09
N GLY A 40 -1.91 -10.43 0.38
CA GLY A 40 -1.40 -10.54 1.75
C GLY A 40 -0.33 -9.49 2.07
N ALA A 41 0.54 -9.14 1.12
CA ALA A 41 1.52 -8.07 1.31
C ALA A 41 0.89 -6.69 1.51
N PHE A 42 -0.25 -6.39 0.88
CA PHE A 42 -1.00 -5.16 1.13
C PHE A 42 -1.68 -5.17 2.51
N GLU A 43 -2.26 -6.30 2.91
CA GLU A 43 -2.86 -6.48 4.24
C GLU A 43 -1.82 -6.34 5.37
N ASP A 44 -0.63 -6.95 5.19
CA ASP A 44 0.49 -6.81 6.12
C ASP A 44 0.96 -5.36 6.23
N ALA A 45 1.04 -4.64 5.10
CA ALA A 45 1.42 -3.23 5.09
C ALA A 45 0.39 -2.36 5.85
N GLU A 46 -0.90 -2.62 5.67
CA GLU A 46 -1.98 -1.95 6.39
C GLU A 46 -1.91 -2.23 7.91
N ALA A 47 -1.69 -3.50 8.29
CA ALA A 47 -1.55 -3.91 9.68
C ALA A 47 -0.33 -3.27 10.36
N ILE A 48 0.81 -3.18 9.65
CA ILE A 48 2.02 -2.51 10.15
C ILE A 48 1.76 -1.02 10.36
N VAL A 49 1.18 -0.33 9.37
CA VAL A 49 0.89 1.11 9.49
C VAL A 49 -0.11 1.38 10.60
N THR A 50 -1.14 0.55 10.74
CA THR A 50 -2.11 0.65 11.83
C THR A 50 -1.44 0.42 13.19
N GLY A 51 -0.58 -0.60 13.32
CA GLY A 51 0.15 -0.87 14.55
C GLY A 51 1.16 0.22 14.92
N VAL A 52 1.81 0.83 13.93
CA VAL A 52 2.67 2.02 14.12
C VAL A 52 1.84 3.22 14.55
N ALA A 53 0.70 3.47 13.89
CA ALA A 53 -0.22 4.54 14.24
C ALA A 53 -0.69 4.40 15.70
N MET A 54 -1.16 3.22 16.10
CA MET A 54 -1.58 2.93 17.49
C MET A 54 -0.46 3.12 18.51
N LYS A 55 0.80 2.81 18.15
CA LYS A 55 1.96 3.04 19.04
C LYS A 55 2.36 4.52 19.13
N MET A 56 2.16 5.28 18.05
CA MET A 56 2.36 6.73 18.04
C MET A 56 1.22 7.45 18.75
N ASP A 57 0.05 6.82 18.81
CA ASP A 57 -1.21 7.31 19.37
C ASP A 57 -1.40 6.98 20.86
N MET A 58 -0.38 7.20 21.69
CA MET A 58 -0.66 7.45 23.12
C MET A 58 -1.31 8.83 23.35
N THR A 59 -1.55 9.65 22.30
CA THR A 59 -2.24 10.95 22.44
C THR A 59 -2.96 11.52 21.19
N ASP A 60 -2.72 11.08 19.95
CA ASP A 60 -3.51 11.47 18.76
C ASP A 60 -3.08 10.62 17.52
N PRO A 61 -3.98 9.93 16.78
CA PRO A 61 -3.57 9.22 15.57
C PRO A 61 -3.31 10.27 14.50
N SER A 62 -2.04 10.63 14.35
CA SER A 62 -1.63 11.73 13.47
C SER A 62 -2.25 11.59 12.08
N LEU A 63 -2.67 12.71 11.50
CA LEU A 63 -3.10 12.86 10.09
C LEU A 63 -2.20 12.11 9.09
N SER A 64 -0.92 11.92 9.45
CA SER A 64 0.07 11.15 8.71
C SER A 64 -0.26 9.65 8.59
N ALA A 65 -0.80 9.01 9.63
CA ALA A 65 -1.17 7.59 9.59
C ALA A 65 -2.37 7.34 8.67
N MET A 66 -3.39 8.19 8.77
CA MET A 66 -4.56 8.14 7.88
C MET A 66 -4.16 8.39 6.42
N ASN A 67 -3.23 9.32 6.16
CA ASN A 67 -2.69 9.54 4.83
C ASN A 67 -1.89 8.33 4.31
N ALA A 68 -1.13 7.65 5.18
CA ALA A 68 -0.39 6.45 4.80
C ALA A 68 -1.33 5.28 4.44
N LEU A 69 -2.38 5.06 5.23
CA LEU A 69 -3.42 4.05 4.94
C LEU A 69 -4.12 4.35 3.60
N ARG A 70 -4.46 5.61 3.34
CA ARG A 70 -5.06 6.02 2.07
C ARG A 70 -4.15 5.74 0.87
N VAL A 71 -2.85 6.01 1.01
CA VAL A 71 -1.86 5.70 -0.04
C VAL A 71 -1.77 4.20 -0.29
N ILE A 72 -1.78 3.38 0.76
CA ILE A 72 -1.79 1.91 0.63
C ILE A 72 -3.02 1.46 -0.16
N GLU A 73 -4.19 2.00 0.15
CA GLU A 73 -5.43 1.66 -0.55
C GLU A 73 -5.41 2.09 -2.03
N GLU A 74 -4.92 3.31 -2.32
CA GLU A 74 -4.76 3.79 -3.70
C GLU A 74 -3.78 2.91 -4.51
N MET A 75 -2.71 2.43 -3.86
CA MET A 75 -1.77 1.48 -4.46
C MET A 75 -2.42 0.12 -4.71
N ARG A 76 -3.17 -0.41 -3.74
CA ARG A 76 -3.92 -1.67 -3.83
C ARG A 76 -4.88 -1.62 -5.02
N ALA A 77 -5.72 -0.59 -5.11
CA ALA A 77 -6.66 -0.40 -6.22
C ALA A 77 -5.97 -0.23 -7.59
N GLY A 78 -4.77 0.37 -7.60
CA GLY A 78 -3.94 0.47 -8.79
C GLY A 78 -3.43 -0.89 -9.28
N VAL A 79 -3.13 -1.81 -8.36
CA VAL A 79 -2.56 -3.14 -8.62
C VAL A 79 -3.63 -4.19 -8.86
N ILE A 80 -4.55 -4.32 -7.91
CA ILE A 80 -5.63 -5.30 -7.86
C ILE A 80 -6.89 -4.63 -8.39
N LYS A 81 -7.24 -4.94 -9.64
CA LYS A 81 -8.46 -4.42 -10.29
C LYS A 81 -9.69 -5.27 -10.07
N ASP A 82 -9.48 -6.54 -9.73
CA ASP A 82 -10.52 -7.51 -9.46
C ASP A 82 -10.17 -8.17 -8.13
N GLU A 83 -10.90 -7.80 -7.08
CA GLU A 83 -10.63 -8.30 -5.72
C GLU A 83 -10.95 -9.79 -5.57
N ALA A 84 -11.71 -10.39 -6.49
CA ALA A 84 -11.93 -11.84 -6.49
C ALA A 84 -10.61 -12.62 -6.63
N ILE A 85 -9.57 -11.99 -7.19
CA ILE A 85 -8.22 -12.53 -7.33
C ILE A 85 -7.51 -12.69 -5.98
N CYS A 86 -7.88 -11.88 -4.97
CA CYS A 86 -7.38 -12.06 -3.61
C CYS A 86 -7.98 -13.28 -2.90
N GLY A 87 -8.89 -14.00 -3.56
CA GLY A 87 -9.67 -15.06 -2.93
C GLY A 87 -10.62 -14.41 -1.95
N GLY A 88 -11.80 -14.00 -2.43
CA GLY A 88 -12.84 -13.51 -1.53
C GLY A 88 -12.97 -14.46 -0.35
N THR A 89 -12.92 -13.92 0.86
CA THR A 89 -13.48 -14.58 2.03
C THR A 89 -14.98 -14.70 1.77
N ALA A 90 -15.38 -15.73 1.02
CA ALA A 90 -16.69 -16.32 1.17
C ALA A 90 -16.68 -16.92 2.58
N ASP A 91 -17.49 -16.34 3.46
CA ASP A 91 -18.01 -16.90 4.71
C ASP A 91 -17.15 -17.98 5.40
N SER A 92 -16.60 -17.64 6.57
CA SER A 92 -16.35 -18.60 7.65
C SER A 92 -16.44 -17.91 9.00
#